data_AF-A0A7J5V4B4-F1
#
_entry.id   AF-A0A7J5V4B4-F1
#
_cell.length_a   1.000
_cell.length_b   1.000
_cell.length_c   1.000
_cell.angle_alpha   90.00
_cell.angle_beta   90.00
_cell.angle_gamma   90.00
#
_symmetry.space_group_name_H-M   'P 1'
#
loop_
_entity.id
_entity.type
_entity.pdbx_description
1 polymer ?
#
loop_
_entity_poly.entity_id
_entity_poly.type
_entity_poly.pdbx_seq_one_letter_code
_entity_poly.pdbx_strand_id
1 'polypeptide(L)'
;MSEQIIQIENVSPLDLFGAGDKHLEHIKTLFPKLKIIARGNLLKVIGESETLDFFITRFELVMLHLERFGTISEKIIDQLMIGENDDNNTNVLTDKEVLVHGNRGLQVKAITANQKKMVSGIADNDMVFAIGPAGTGKTYTAVALAVRALKNKEVRRIVLTRPAVEAGENLGFLPGDMKEKLDPYMQPLYDALRDMLPTQKLLGYLEDSTIEIAPLAFMRGRTLDHAFVILDEAQNATRSQLKMFLTRMGKSSKFIITGDITQIDLPYKQPSGLIQALEILQEVKGIEFIMLDEKDVVRHKLVTRIIKAYAQNDTAYVWKPKSTLNTSEPANENL
;
A
#
# COMPACT_ATOMS: atom_id res chain seq x y z
N MET A 1 23.07 41.66 -2.01
CA MET A 1 21.94 40.78 -2.35
C MET A 1 22.51 39.56 -3.02
N SER A 2 22.29 38.40 -2.42
CA SER A 2 22.75 37.10 -2.92
C SER A 2 21.60 36.42 -3.66
N GLU A 3 21.91 35.59 -4.64
CA GLU A 3 20.92 34.76 -5.34
C GLU A 3 21.31 33.28 -5.27
N GLN A 4 20.30 32.42 -5.18
CA GLN A 4 20.47 30.97 -5.23
C GLN A 4 19.38 30.34 -6.09
N ILE A 5 19.75 29.27 -6.78
CA ILE A 5 18.86 28.46 -7.62
C ILE A 5 18.83 27.06 -7.00
N ILE A 6 17.65 26.62 -6.62
CA ILE A 6 17.39 25.29 -6.07
C ILE A 6 16.70 24.47 -7.15
N GLN A 7 17.28 23.32 -7.48
CA GLN A 7 16.68 22.34 -8.37
C GLN A 7 15.82 21.38 -7.54
N ILE A 8 14.54 21.29 -7.88
CA ILE A 8 13.56 20.42 -7.23
C ILE A 8 13.69 19.05 -7.88
N GLU A 9 14.24 18.11 -7.12
CA GLU A 9 14.42 16.73 -7.52
C GLU A 9 13.52 15.82 -6.68
N ASN A 10 13.10 14.68 -7.24
CA ASN A 10 12.34 13.62 -6.55
C ASN A 10 10.94 13.97 -6.00
N VAL A 11 10.52 15.23 -6.10
CA VAL A 11 9.21 15.77 -5.68
C VAL A 11 8.51 16.42 -6.86
N SER A 12 7.19 16.25 -6.94
CA SER A 12 6.35 16.91 -7.95
C SER A 12 6.24 18.42 -7.64
N PRO A 13 6.54 19.31 -8.61
CA PRO A 13 6.34 20.76 -8.43
C PRO A 13 4.89 21.12 -8.08
N LEU A 14 3.92 20.33 -8.55
CA LEU A 14 2.51 20.53 -8.24
C LEU A 14 2.22 20.27 -6.74
N ASP A 15 2.81 19.23 -6.17
CA ASP A 15 2.60 18.88 -4.75
C ASP A 15 3.34 19.87 -3.83
N LEU A 16 4.49 20.37 -4.28
CA LEU A 16 5.24 21.42 -3.60
C LEU A 16 4.54 22.78 -3.63
N PHE A 17 4.23 23.31 -4.82
CA PHE A 17 3.69 24.67 -4.96
C PHE A 17 2.18 24.73 -4.72
N GLY A 18 1.50 23.58 -4.76
CA GLY A 18 0.06 23.48 -4.57
C GLY A 18 -0.74 23.93 -5.79
N ALA A 19 -2.03 23.57 -5.80
CA ALA A 19 -2.93 23.99 -6.87
C ALA A 19 -3.07 25.52 -6.90
N GLY A 20 -2.79 26.12 -8.06
CA GLY A 20 -2.79 27.58 -8.22
C GLY A 20 -1.71 28.29 -7.40
N ASP A 21 -0.58 27.64 -7.17
CA ASP A 21 0.57 28.15 -6.42
C ASP A 21 0.27 28.49 -4.94
N LYS A 22 -0.79 27.90 -4.37
CA LYS A 22 -1.26 28.18 -3.00
C LYS A 22 -0.16 28.06 -1.95
N HIS A 23 0.64 26.98 -1.99
CA HIS A 23 1.73 26.77 -1.04
C HIS A 23 2.90 27.71 -1.33
N LEU A 24 3.19 28.00 -2.59
CA LEU A 24 4.25 28.93 -2.96
C LEU A 24 3.94 30.35 -2.46
N GLU A 25 2.71 30.82 -2.65
CA GLU A 25 2.25 32.11 -2.11
C GLU A 25 2.30 32.12 -0.59
N HIS A 26 1.91 31.02 0.07
CA HIS A 26 2.05 30.89 1.52
C HIS A 26 3.51 30.98 1.98
N ILE A 27 4.44 30.30 1.30
CA ILE A 27 5.87 30.40 1.61
C ILE A 27 6.39 31.83 1.42
N LYS A 28 5.90 32.56 0.40
CA LYS A 28 6.27 33.97 0.20
C LYS A 28 5.79 34.88 1.33
N THR A 29 4.62 34.61 1.94
CA THR A 29 4.15 35.41 3.09
C THR A 29 5.03 35.21 4.33
N LEU A 30 5.61 34.03 4.50
CA LEU A 30 6.55 33.74 5.58
C LEU A 30 7.91 34.46 5.41
N PHE A 31 8.32 34.72 4.17
CA PHE A 31 9.60 35.37 3.84
C PHE A 31 9.42 36.64 2.99
N PRO A 32 8.79 37.70 3.51
CA PRO A 32 8.48 38.91 2.73
C PRO A 32 9.73 39.67 2.24
N LYS A 33 10.89 39.42 2.86
CA LYS A 33 12.19 40.02 2.47
C LYS A 33 12.89 39.26 1.33
N LEU A 34 12.42 38.07 0.95
CA LEU A 34 12.98 37.26 -0.12
C LEU A 34 12.14 37.40 -1.39
N LYS A 35 12.81 37.50 -2.54
CA LYS A 35 12.16 37.38 -3.85
C LYS A 35 12.26 35.93 -4.31
N ILE A 36 11.14 35.22 -4.23
CA ILE A 36 11.02 33.79 -4.58
C ILE A 36 10.30 33.65 -5.92
N ILE A 37 10.93 32.96 -6.88
CA ILE A 37 10.42 32.75 -8.24
C ILE A 37 10.51 31.25 -8.55
N ALA A 38 9.36 30.62 -8.81
CA ALA A 38 9.28 29.24 -9.26
C ALA A 38 9.08 29.16 -10.78
N ARG A 39 9.81 28.25 -11.45
CA ARG A 39 9.61 27.90 -12.86
C ARG A 39 9.91 26.42 -13.07
N GLY A 40 8.85 25.62 -13.29
CA GLY A 40 8.99 24.17 -13.45
C GLY A 40 9.64 23.56 -12.22
N ASN A 41 10.82 22.95 -12.40
CA ASN A 41 11.58 22.32 -11.32
C ASN A 41 12.65 23.24 -10.72
N LEU A 42 12.65 24.53 -11.03
CA LEU A 42 13.63 25.48 -10.51
C LEU A 42 12.95 26.48 -9.58
N LEU A 43 13.53 26.66 -8.41
CA LEU A 43 13.19 27.71 -7.47
C LEU A 43 14.36 28.68 -7.35
N LYS A 44 14.17 29.90 -7.83
CA LYS A 44 15.14 30.99 -7.68
C LYS A 44 14.76 31.85 -6.48
N VAL A 45 15.70 32.06 -5.56
CA VAL A 45 15.51 32.85 -4.34
C VAL A 45 16.58 33.92 -4.27
N ILE A 46 16.17 35.17 -4.02
CA ILE A 46 17.07 36.34 -3.99
C ILE A 46 16.80 37.14 -2.72
N GLY A 47 17.85 37.53 -1.99
CA GLY A 47 17.69 38.31 -0.77
C GLY A 47 18.99 38.58 -0.01
N GLU A 48 18.86 38.87 1.27
CA GLU A 48 19.97 39.00 2.22
C GLU A 48 20.51 37.62 2.60
N SER A 49 21.84 37.47 2.70
CA SER A 49 22.50 36.16 2.81
C SER A 49 22.00 35.34 3.99
N GLU A 50 21.87 35.95 5.17
CA GLU A 50 21.44 35.26 6.39
C GLU A 50 19.99 34.73 6.30
N THR A 51 19.10 35.51 5.69
CA THR A 51 17.70 35.09 5.46
C THR A 51 17.61 34.02 4.37
N LEU A 52 18.47 34.12 3.35
CA LEU A 52 18.56 33.15 2.27
C LEU A 52 19.03 31.77 2.79
N ASP A 53 20.11 31.74 3.58
CA ASP A 53 20.67 30.51 4.15
C ASP A 53 19.67 29.80 5.09
N PHE A 54 18.96 30.59 5.92
CA PHE A 54 17.89 30.07 6.77
C PHE A 54 16.75 29.48 5.92
N PHE A 55 16.30 30.20 4.89
CA PHE A 55 15.26 29.71 3.99
C PHE A 55 15.65 28.37 3.35
N ILE A 56 16.87 28.26 2.83
CA ILE A 56 17.33 27.04 2.15
C ILE A 56 17.31 25.84 3.11
N THR A 57 17.87 26.02 4.30
CA THR A 57 17.92 24.97 5.33
C THR A 57 16.51 24.48 5.68
N ARG A 58 15.53 25.40 5.79
CA ARG A 58 14.14 25.02 6.07
C ARG A 58 13.43 24.44 4.86
N PHE A 59 13.72 24.95 3.68
CA PHE A 59 13.13 24.47 2.43
C PHE A 59 13.55 23.02 2.13
N GLU A 60 14.77 22.63 2.50
CA GLU A 60 15.21 21.23 2.47
C GLU A 60 14.35 20.32 3.36
N LEU A 61 13.88 20.79 4.52
CA LEU A 61 12.96 20.03 5.37
C LEU A 61 11.59 19.84 4.71
N VAL A 62 11.11 20.87 4.00
CA VAL A 62 9.88 20.79 3.19
C VAL A 62 10.04 19.77 2.07
N MET A 63 11.19 19.78 1.37
CA MET A 63 11.51 18.77 0.35
C MET A 63 11.52 17.37 0.93
N LEU A 64 12.24 17.15 2.05
CA LEU A 64 12.30 15.85 2.73
C LEU A 64 10.91 15.37 3.17
N HIS A 65 10.08 16.26 3.70
CA HIS A 65 8.70 15.94 4.05
C HIS A 65 7.91 15.48 2.83
N LEU A 66 7.95 16.23 1.73
CA LEU A 66 7.26 15.86 0.50
C LEU A 66 7.81 14.58 -0.14
N GLU A 67 9.11 14.30 -0.06
CA GLU A 67 9.67 13.03 -0.52
C GLU A 67 9.10 11.85 0.29
N ARG A 68 8.99 12.02 1.61
CA ARG A 68 8.51 10.99 2.54
C ARG A 68 7.00 10.82 2.53
N PHE A 69 6.25 11.91 2.41
CA PHE A 69 4.80 11.96 2.60
C PHE A 69 4.04 12.43 1.36
N GLY A 70 4.67 12.74 0.23
CA GLY A 70 4.01 13.03 -1.05
C GLY A 70 3.06 14.25 -1.09
N THR A 71 2.69 14.80 0.05
CA THR A 71 1.76 15.92 0.23
C THR A 71 2.23 16.75 1.42
N ILE A 72 1.80 18.00 1.46
CA ILE A 72 2.08 18.91 2.57
C ILE A 72 0.89 19.85 2.77
N SER A 73 0.66 20.28 4.01
CA SER A 73 -0.35 21.30 4.34
C SER A 73 0.31 22.60 4.77
N GLU A 74 -0.40 23.72 4.66
CA GLU A 74 0.08 25.05 5.09
C GLU A 74 0.58 25.06 6.53
N LYS A 75 -0.11 24.35 7.43
CA LYS A 75 0.31 24.22 8.84
C LYS A 75 1.68 23.55 8.99
N ILE A 76 1.96 22.52 8.19
CA ILE A 76 3.26 21.84 8.19
C ILE A 76 4.32 22.73 7.56
N ILE A 77 3.98 23.47 6.49
CA ILE A 77 4.87 24.48 5.91
C ILE A 77 5.27 25.50 6.97
N ASP A 78 4.31 26.05 7.73
CA ASP A 78 4.59 27.00 8.82
C ASP A 78 5.56 26.40 9.83
N GLN A 79 5.32 25.18 10.28
CA GLN A 79 6.15 24.52 11.29
C GLN A 79 7.57 24.27 10.79
N LEU A 80 7.73 23.79 9.55
CA LEU A 80 9.05 23.50 8.97
C LEU A 80 9.82 24.80 8.67
N MET A 81 9.13 25.84 8.20
CA MET A 81 9.72 27.09 7.72
C MET A 81 9.99 28.14 8.81
N ILE A 82 9.16 28.23 9.85
CA ILE A 82 9.26 29.28 10.90
C ILE A 82 10.20 28.84 12.03
N GLY A 83 10.29 27.54 12.29
CA GLY A 83 11.31 27.03 13.20
C GLY A 83 11.10 27.35 14.66
N GLU A 84 9.99 26.90 15.22
CA GLU A 84 9.91 26.75 16.66
C GLU A 84 10.82 25.58 17.08
N ASN A 85 11.82 25.90 17.92
CA ASN A 85 12.59 24.90 18.65
C ASN A 85 11.62 24.06 19.48
N ASP A 86 11.44 22.81 19.09
CA ASP A 86 11.13 21.77 20.05
C ASP A 86 12.03 20.57 19.74
N ASP A 87 12.99 20.37 20.65
CA ASP A 87 13.81 19.19 20.73
C ASP A 87 12.96 17.92 20.56
N ASN A 88 13.41 17.02 19.69
CA ASN A 88 13.02 15.61 19.69
C ASN A 88 11.54 15.23 19.48
N ASN A 89 10.72 16.04 18.81
CA ASN A 89 9.39 15.60 18.38
C ASN A 89 9.11 15.88 16.90
N THR A 90 9.68 15.06 16.03
CA THR A 90 9.14 14.75 14.68
C THR A 90 7.78 14.04 14.71
N ASN A 91 7.00 14.26 15.79
CA ASN A 91 5.61 13.87 15.95
C ASN A 91 4.72 15.11 15.84
N VAL A 92 4.82 15.79 14.70
CA VAL A 92 3.93 16.91 14.37
C VAL A 92 2.54 16.35 14.01
N LEU A 93 1.80 16.10 15.08
CA LEU A 93 0.36 16.22 15.30
C LEU A 93 -0.50 16.62 14.06
N THR A 94 -0.67 15.67 13.13
CA THR A 94 -1.91 15.46 12.35
C THR A 94 -1.96 14.14 11.55
N ASP A 95 -0.92 13.31 11.57
CA ASP A 95 -0.76 12.20 10.60
C ASP A 95 -0.52 10.80 11.20
N LYS A 96 -0.69 10.60 12.52
CA LYS A 96 -0.41 9.30 13.18
C LYS A 96 -1.20 8.11 12.61
N GLU A 97 -2.29 8.37 11.88
CA GLU A 97 -3.10 7.32 11.27
C GLU A 97 -2.77 7.03 9.80
N VAL A 98 -2.02 7.90 9.12
CA VAL A 98 -1.60 7.68 7.73
C VAL A 98 -0.40 6.75 7.69
N LEU A 99 -0.56 5.64 7.00
CA LEU A 99 0.50 4.67 6.76
C LEU A 99 1.36 5.11 5.58
N VAL A 100 0.70 5.45 4.48
CA VAL A 100 1.34 5.89 3.24
C VAL A 100 0.49 6.97 2.62
N HIS A 101 1.16 8.04 2.19
CA HIS A 101 0.60 8.96 1.22
C HIS A 101 0.99 8.47 -0.16
N GLY A 102 0.01 7.95 -0.86
CA GLY A 102 0.10 7.42 -2.20
C GLY A 102 -0.10 8.48 -3.27
N ASN A 103 -0.37 8.02 -4.48
CA ASN A 103 -0.50 8.88 -5.65
C ASN A 103 -1.75 9.77 -5.58
N ARG A 104 -1.66 10.98 -6.16
CA ARG A 104 -2.79 11.92 -6.28
C ARG A 104 -3.45 12.28 -4.94
N GLY A 105 -2.66 12.34 -3.87
CA GLY A 105 -3.15 12.66 -2.52
C GLY A 105 -3.93 11.55 -1.83
N LEU A 106 -3.85 10.30 -2.33
CA LEU A 106 -4.45 9.14 -1.67
C LEU A 106 -3.78 8.91 -0.30
N GLN A 107 -4.53 9.07 0.78
CA GLN A 107 -4.07 8.73 2.12
C GLN A 107 -4.46 7.30 2.48
N VAL A 108 -3.48 6.40 2.50
CA VAL A 108 -3.68 5.01 2.95
C VAL A 108 -3.60 4.98 4.47
N LYS A 109 -4.69 4.59 5.12
CA LYS A 109 -4.85 4.55 6.59
C LYS A 109 -5.30 3.16 7.03
N ALA A 110 -4.95 2.79 8.26
CA ALA A 110 -5.61 1.67 8.95
C ALA A 110 -6.97 2.16 9.46
N ILE A 111 -8.04 1.73 8.80
CA ILE A 111 -9.41 2.21 9.05
C ILE A 111 -10.01 1.50 10.26
N THR A 112 -9.80 0.19 10.34
CA THR A 112 -10.49 -0.68 11.31
C THR A 112 -9.60 -0.99 12.51
N ALA A 113 -10.21 -1.45 13.61
CA ALA A 113 -9.46 -1.75 14.83
C ALA A 113 -8.39 -2.84 14.61
N ASN A 114 -8.71 -3.91 13.85
CA ASN A 114 -7.74 -4.98 13.58
C ASN A 114 -6.67 -4.55 12.58
N GLN A 115 -6.98 -3.67 11.62
CA GLN A 115 -5.95 -3.05 10.79
C GLN A 115 -5.01 -2.19 11.64
N LYS A 116 -5.52 -1.42 12.61
CA LYS A 116 -4.68 -0.66 13.54
C LYS A 116 -3.80 -1.58 14.40
N LYS A 117 -4.32 -2.73 14.83
CA LYS A 117 -3.49 -3.76 15.48
C LYS A 117 -2.38 -4.29 14.57
N MET A 118 -2.60 -4.43 13.27
CA MET A 118 -1.51 -4.80 12.34
C MET A 118 -0.38 -3.76 12.35
N VAL A 119 -0.73 -2.47 12.46
CA VAL A 119 0.24 -1.37 12.50
C VAL A 119 1.08 -1.42 13.78
N SER A 120 0.46 -1.59 14.95
CA SER A 120 1.19 -1.72 16.21
C SER A 120 1.94 -3.04 16.31
N GLY A 121 1.31 -4.13 15.88
CA GLY A 121 1.86 -5.47 16.01
C GLY A 121 3.15 -5.67 15.23
N ILE A 122 3.27 -5.11 14.02
CA ILE A 122 4.54 -5.19 13.26
C ILE A 122 5.63 -4.26 13.80
N ALA A 123 5.26 -3.23 14.57
CA ALA A 123 6.24 -2.38 15.23
C ALA A 123 6.89 -3.14 16.41
N ASP A 124 6.08 -3.87 17.17
CA ASP A 124 6.52 -4.58 18.38
C ASP A 124 7.04 -5.99 18.11
N ASN A 125 6.68 -6.59 16.97
CA ASN A 125 7.04 -7.96 16.60
C ASN A 125 7.79 -8.01 15.28
N ASP A 126 8.57 -9.06 15.09
CA ASP A 126 9.32 -9.27 13.85
C ASP A 126 8.46 -9.96 12.78
N MET A 127 7.44 -10.71 13.21
CA MET A 127 6.54 -11.44 12.34
C MET A 127 5.08 -11.27 12.77
N VAL A 128 4.21 -10.98 11.81
CA VAL A 128 2.76 -10.86 12.04
C VAL A 128 2.00 -11.75 11.07
N PHE A 129 1.09 -12.57 11.58
CA PHE A 129 0.10 -13.30 10.81
C PHE A 129 -1.22 -12.52 10.83
N ALA A 130 -1.66 -12.02 9.68
CA ALA A 130 -2.93 -11.31 9.53
C ALA A 130 -3.92 -12.20 8.75
N ILE A 131 -4.87 -12.79 9.48
CA ILE A 131 -5.74 -13.85 8.97
C ILE A 131 -7.18 -13.36 9.00
N GLY A 132 -7.88 -13.43 7.87
CA GLY A 132 -9.30 -13.10 7.84
C GLY A 132 -9.89 -13.06 6.44
N PRO A 133 -11.20 -12.80 6.31
CA PRO A 133 -11.91 -12.85 5.04
C PRO A 133 -11.35 -11.94 3.94
N ALA A 134 -11.67 -12.24 2.69
CA ALA A 134 -11.40 -11.35 1.56
C ALA A 134 -12.06 -9.97 1.73
N GLY A 135 -11.33 -8.90 1.41
CA GLY A 135 -11.82 -7.53 1.50
C GLY A 135 -11.71 -6.87 2.88
N THR A 136 -11.11 -7.54 3.88
CA THR A 136 -10.75 -6.96 5.19
C THR A 136 -9.56 -6.01 5.15
N GLY A 137 -8.91 -5.86 3.99
CA GLY A 137 -7.77 -4.98 3.80
C GLY A 137 -6.43 -5.51 4.34
N LYS A 138 -6.35 -6.79 4.73
CA LYS A 138 -5.13 -7.42 5.26
C LYS A 138 -3.90 -7.23 4.36
N THR A 139 -4.01 -7.61 3.08
CA THR A 139 -2.91 -7.51 2.11
C THR A 139 -2.58 -6.05 1.80
N TYR A 140 -3.60 -5.22 1.57
CA TYR A 140 -3.41 -3.80 1.27
C TYR A 140 -2.71 -3.05 2.42
N THR A 141 -3.11 -3.32 3.66
CA THR A 141 -2.48 -2.76 4.87
C THR A 141 -1.04 -3.25 5.02
N ALA A 142 -0.79 -4.54 4.75
CA ALA A 142 0.56 -5.09 4.80
C ALA A 142 1.50 -4.42 3.77
N VAL A 143 1.04 -4.25 2.52
CA VAL A 143 1.82 -3.54 1.47
C VAL A 143 2.06 -2.08 1.87
N ALA A 144 1.07 -1.41 2.47
CA ALA A 144 1.25 -0.04 2.97
C ALA A 144 2.33 0.04 4.06
N LEU A 145 2.34 -0.91 5.00
CA LEU A 145 3.36 -0.99 6.04
C LEU A 145 4.76 -1.24 5.46
N ALA A 146 4.87 -2.09 4.44
CA ALA A 146 6.13 -2.35 3.74
C ALA A 146 6.66 -1.11 3.02
N VAL A 147 5.80 -0.42 2.26
CA VAL A 147 6.15 0.83 1.57
C VAL A 147 6.56 1.90 2.57
N ARG A 148 5.85 2.04 3.69
CA ARG A 148 6.21 2.96 4.77
C ARG A 148 7.62 2.67 5.31
N ALA A 149 7.90 1.41 5.64
CA ALA A 149 9.21 0.99 6.15
C ALA A 149 10.34 1.27 5.14
N LEU A 150 10.09 1.03 3.85
CA LEU A 150 11.05 1.35 2.79
C LEU A 150 11.30 2.86 2.68
N LYS A 151 10.24 3.69 2.65
CA LYS A 151 10.36 5.17 2.58
C LYS A 151 11.06 5.75 3.82
N ASN A 152 10.86 5.13 4.98
CA ASN A 152 11.53 5.51 6.22
C ASN A 152 12.97 4.99 6.33
N LYS A 153 13.47 4.24 5.34
CA LYS A 153 14.80 3.60 5.33
C LYS A 153 14.99 2.61 6.49
N GLU A 154 13.90 2.07 7.03
CA GLU A 154 13.92 1.00 8.05
C GLU A 154 14.34 -0.34 7.44
N VAL A 155 13.97 -0.56 6.18
CA VAL A 155 14.40 -1.69 5.34
C VAL A 155 15.02 -1.19 4.06
N ARG A 156 15.81 -2.05 3.41
CA ARG A 156 16.45 -1.75 2.12
C ARG A 156 15.66 -2.24 0.92
N ARG A 157 14.77 -3.21 1.11
CA ARG A 157 13.94 -3.79 0.04
C ARG A 157 12.63 -4.37 0.54
N ILE A 158 11.68 -4.54 -0.36
CA ILE A 158 10.41 -5.23 -0.14
C ILE A 158 10.40 -6.50 -0.98
N VAL A 159 9.97 -7.62 -0.40
CA VAL A 159 9.77 -8.89 -1.11
C VAL A 159 8.33 -9.33 -0.93
N LEU A 160 7.55 -9.29 -2.01
CA LEU A 160 6.17 -9.76 -2.04
C LEU A 160 6.13 -11.13 -2.70
N THR A 161 5.50 -12.09 -2.04
CA THR A 161 5.42 -13.44 -2.55
C THR A 161 4.07 -14.07 -2.30
N ARG A 162 3.70 -15.01 -3.16
CA ARG A 162 2.42 -15.72 -3.09
C ARG A 162 2.64 -17.17 -3.56
N PRO A 163 1.98 -18.18 -2.96
CA PRO A 163 2.04 -19.55 -3.44
C PRO A 163 1.45 -19.65 -4.85
N ALA A 164 2.08 -20.43 -5.72
CA ALA A 164 1.49 -20.78 -7.00
C ALA A 164 0.45 -21.89 -6.77
N VAL A 165 -0.80 -21.60 -7.10
CA VAL A 165 -1.93 -22.52 -6.96
C VAL A 165 -2.80 -22.35 -8.19
N GLU A 166 -3.20 -23.46 -8.79
CA GLU A 166 -4.11 -23.49 -9.92
C GLU A 166 -5.55 -23.30 -9.41
N ALA A 167 -5.91 -22.06 -9.07
CA ALA A 167 -7.27 -21.74 -8.66
C ALA A 167 -8.17 -21.63 -9.89
N GLY A 168 -8.77 -22.74 -10.31
CA GLY A 168 -9.85 -22.79 -11.30
C GLY A 168 -9.44 -22.88 -12.77
N GLU A 169 -8.24 -22.45 -13.16
CA GLU A 169 -7.67 -22.63 -14.50
C GLU A 169 -6.26 -23.25 -14.40
N ASN A 170 -5.97 -24.32 -15.15
CA ASN A 170 -4.64 -24.94 -15.12
C ASN A 170 -3.61 -23.92 -15.63
N LEU A 171 -2.55 -23.68 -14.84
CA LEU A 171 -1.47 -22.76 -15.20
C LEU A 171 -0.82 -23.13 -16.55
N GLY A 172 -0.94 -24.40 -16.96
CA GLY A 172 -0.48 -24.92 -18.24
C GLY A 172 -1.07 -24.24 -19.49
N PHE A 173 -2.22 -23.55 -19.40
CA PHE A 173 -2.91 -22.99 -20.59
C PHE A 173 -2.61 -21.53 -20.92
N LEU A 174 -1.98 -20.77 -20.01
CA LEU A 174 -1.57 -19.39 -20.33
C LEU A 174 -0.39 -19.43 -21.31
N PRO A 175 -0.43 -18.73 -22.45
CA PRO A 175 0.72 -18.61 -23.35
C PRO A 175 1.82 -17.76 -22.69
N GLY A 176 3.08 -18.01 -23.04
CA GLY A 176 4.22 -17.23 -22.51
C GLY A 176 5.19 -18.02 -21.64
N ASP A 177 6.22 -17.34 -21.15
CA ASP A 177 7.19 -17.90 -20.20
C ASP A 177 6.57 -18.11 -18.80
N MET A 178 7.25 -18.85 -17.92
CA MET A 178 6.71 -19.16 -16.58
C MET A 178 6.41 -17.91 -15.73
N LYS A 179 7.07 -16.78 -16.02
CA LYS A 179 6.85 -15.51 -15.31
C LYS A 179 5.57 -14.84 -15.82
N GLU A 180 5.38 -14.76 -17.13
CA GLU A 180 4.19 -14.24 -17.79
C GLU A 180 2.91 -14.99 -17.37
N LYS A 181 3.01 -16.31 -17.12
CA LYS A 181 1.89 -17.12 -16.63
C LYS A 181 1.51 -16.86 -15.18
N LEU A 182 2.45 -16.39 -14.35
CA LEU A 182 2.24 -16.14 -12.93
C LEU A 182 1.84 -14.68 -12.65
N ASP A 183 2.11 -13.77 -13.59
CA ASP A 183 1.81 -12.35 -13.48
C ASP A 183 0.33 -12.03 -13.16
N PRO A 184 -0.69 -12.69 -13.77
CA PRO A 184 -2.09 -12.42 -13.42
C PRO A 184 -2.41 -12.65 -11.94
N TYR A 185 -1.78 -13.65 -11.31
CA TYR A 185 -1.95 -13.96 -9.89
C TYR A 185 -1.26 -12.94 -8.99
N MET A 186 -0.22 -12.27 -9.47
CA MET A 186 0.50 -11.24 -8.74
C MET A 186 -0.10 -9.85 -8.96
N GLN A 187 -0.99 -9.67 -9.94
CA GLN A 187 -1.59 -8.39 -10.30
C GLN A 187 -2.15 -7.58 -9.11
N PRO A 188 -2.86 -8.18 -8.13
CA PRO A 188 -3.33 -7.44 -6.97
C PRO A 188 -2.22 -6.76 -6.15
N LEU A 189 -1.02 -7.35 -6.11
CA LEU A 189 0.15 -6.78 -5.42
C LEU A 189 0.72 -5.60 -6.21
N TYR A 190 0.78 -5.70 -7.54
CA TYR A 190 1.18 -4.58 -8.40
C TYR A 190 0.22 -3.40 -8.27
N ASP A 191 -1.09 -3.66 -8.24
CA ASP A 191 -2.10 -2.62 -8.13
C ASP A 191 -2.01 -1.90 -6.77
N ALA A 192 -1.82 -2.65 -5.67
CA ALA A 192 -1.61 -2.05 -4.35
C ALA A 192 -0.36 -1.15 -4.30
N LEU A 193 0.73 -1.54 -4.95
CA LEU A 193 1.94 -0.70 -5.03
C LEU A 193 1.73 0.55 -5.88
N ARG A 194 0.98 0.47 -6.99
CA ARG A 194 0.66 1.62 -7.86
C ARG A 194 -0.19 2.67 -7.16
N ASP A 195 -1.02 2.27 -6.21
CA ASP A 195 -1.74 3.22 -5.37
C ASP A 195 -0.79 4.01 -4.45
N MET A 196 0.28 3.37 -4.00
CA MET A 196 1.16 3.85 -2.93
C MET A 196 2.44 4.54 -3.41
N LEU A 197 2.86 4.28 -4.65
CA LEU A 197 4.13 4.76 -5.21
C LEU A 197 3.93 5.41 -6.58
N PRO A 198 4.60 6.53 -6.88
CA PRO A 198 4.60 7.11 -8.22
C PRO A 198 5.10 6.11 -9.25
N THR A 199 4.46 6.07 -10.43
CA THR A 199 4.75 5.09 -11.49
C THR A 199 6.24 5.00 -11.82
N GLN A 200 6.91 6.14 -12.01
CA GLN A 200 8.34 6.20 -12.30
C GLN A 200 9.20 5.57 -11.19
N LYS A 201 8.91 5.88 -9.91
CA LYS A 201 9.63 5.30 -8.77
C LYS A 201 9.39 3.79 -8.66
N LEU A 202 8.14 3.35 -8.83
CA LEU A 202 7.81 1.93 -8.79
C LEU A 202 8.54 1.14 -9.89
N LEU A 203 8.60 1.67 -11.11
CA LEU A 203 9.35 1.04 -12.21
C LEU A 203 10.84 0.91 -11.87
N GLY A 204 11.46 1.98 -11.36
CA GLY A 204 12.86 1.93 -10.92
C GLY A 204 13.10 0.89 -9.81
N TYR A 205 12.23 0.85 -8.80
CA TYR A 205 12.33 -0.13 -7.71
C TYR A 205 12.15 -1.59 -8.16
N LEU A 206 11.35 -1.83 -9.19
CA LEU A 206 11.20 -3.17 -9.77
C LEU A 206 12.43 -3.55 -10.59
N GLU A 207 13.00 -2.61 -11.34
CA GLU A 207 14.19 -2.82 -12.18
C GLU A 207 15.44 -3.09 -11.35
N ASP A 208 15.66 -2.32 -10.28
CA ASP A 208 16.81 -2.49 -9.38
C ASP A 208 16.60 -3.54 -8.27
N SER A 209 15.44 -4.20 -8.26
CA SER A 209 15.04 -5.21 -7.26
C SER A 209 14.94 -4.68 -5.82
N THR A 210 14.76 -3.37 -5.62
CA THR A 210 14.33 -2.78 -4.34
C THR A 210 12.96 -3.27 -3.95
N ILE A 211 12.06 -3.49 -4.92
CA ILE A 211 10.81 -4.21 -4.73
C ILE A 211 10.83 -5.44 -5.63
N GLU A 212 10.71 -6.62 -5.02
CA GLU A 212 10.65 -7.89 -5.73
C GLU A 212 9.28 -8.51 -5.55
N ILE A 213 8.65 -8.93 -6.65
CA ILE A 213 7.40 -9.69 -6.65
C ILE A 213 7.69 -11.04 -7.30
N ALA A 214 7.61 -12.11 -6.53
CA ALA A 214 8.02 -13.43 -7.00
C ALA A 214 7.20 -14.57 -6.38
N PRO A 215 7.05 -15.71 -7.09
CA PRO A 215 6.39 -16.89 -6.53
C PRO A 215 7.12 -17.44 -5.31
N LEU A 216 6.38 -18.09 -4.39
CA LEU A 216 6.94 -18.62 -3.13
C LEU A 216 8.13 -19.55 -3.34
N ALA A 217 8.16 -20.30 -4.44
CA ALA A 217 9.26 -21.21 -4.77
C ALA A 217 10.63 -20.50 -4.89
N PHE A 218 10.65 -19.22 -5.27
CA PHE A 218 11.87 -18.43 -5.45
C PHE A 218 12.51 -18.04 -4.12
N MET A 219 11.82 -18.25 -2.99
CA MET A 219 12.36 -17.98 -1.67
C MET A 219 13.32 -19.08 -1.19
N ARG A 220 13.36 -20.24 -1.87
CA ARG A 220 14.21 -21.37 -1.50
C ARG A 220 15.68 -20.99 -1.53
N GLY A 221 16.41 -21.34 -0.46
CA GLY A 221 17.86 -21.09 -0.36
C GLY A 221 18.25 -19.65 -0.10
N ARG A 222 17.29 -18.73 0.07
CA ARG A 222 17.56 -17.32 0.36
C ARG A 222 17.64 -17.05 1.86
N THR A 223 18.32 -15.97 2.19
CA THR A 223 18.16 -15.28 3.48
C THR A 223 17.68 -13.87 3.15
N LEU A 224 16.49 -13.52 3.64
CA LEU A 224 15.84 -12.25 3.39
C LEU A 224 16.20 -11.32 4.54
N ASP A 225 17.39 -10.74 4.49
CA ASP A 225 17.88 -9.75 5.46
C ASP A 225 17.64 -8.31 4.98
N HIS A 226 17.53 -7.37 5.93
CA HIS A 226 17.19 -5.96 5.68
C HIS A 226 15.97 -5.77 4.77
N ALA A 227 14.97 -6.64 4.90
CA ALA A 227 13.83 -6.71 4.00
C ALA A 227 12.50 -6.67 4.74
N PHE A 228 11.50 -6.03 4.14
CA PHE A 228 10.10 -6.22 4.53
C PHE A 228 9.49 -7.26 3.61
N VAL A 229 9.08 -8.40 4.16
CA VAL A 229 8.65 -9.56 3.38
C VAL A 229 7.17 -9.83 3.63
N ILE A 230 6.40 -9.99 2.56
CA ILE A 230 4.98 -10.33 2.62
C ILE A 230 4.75 -11.66 1.91
N LEU A 231 4.16 -12.62 2.61
CA LEU A 231 3.57 -13.80 1.99
C LEU A 231 2.05 -13.64 1.95
N ASP A 232 1.51 -13.42 0.75
CA ASP A 232 0.08 -13.30 0.53
C ASP A 232 -0.58 -14.64 0.16
N GLU A 233 -1.87 -14.77 0.48
CA GLU A 233 -2.65 -16.01 0.34
C GLU A 233 -1.97 -17.24 0.92
N ALA A 234 -1.41 -17.09 2.12
CA ALA A 234 -0.64 -18.12 2.80
C ALA A 234 -1.43 -19.39 3.13
N GLN A 235 -2.77 -19.32 3.12
CA GLN A 235 -3.61 -20.53 3.26
C GLN A 235 -3.34 -21.54 2.15
N ASN A 236 -2.85 -21.07 0.99
CA ASN A 236 -2.49 -21.89 -0.14
C ASN A 236 -1.02 -22.34 -0.13
N ALA A 237 -0.28 -22.08 0.94
CA ALA A 237 1.03 -22.66 1.17
C ALA A 237 0.88 -24.00 1.91
N THR A 238 1.58 -25.02 1.42
CA THR A 238 1.67 -26.31 2.12
C THR A 238 2.51 -26.17 3.38
N ARG A 239 2.39 -27.12 4.31
CA ARG A 239 3.26 -27.20 5.51
C ARG A 239 4.74 -27.02 5.19
N SER A 240 5.22 -27.73 4.16
CA SER A 240 6.63 -27.69 3.77
C SER A 240 7.07 -26.34 3.23
N GLN A 241 6.22 -25.69 2.43
CA GLN A 241 6.48 -24.39 1.84
C GLN A 241 6.44 -23.28 2.88
N LEU A 242 5.43 -23.28 3.77
CA LEU A 242 5.35 -22.26 4.82
C LEU A 242 6.55 -22.38 5.78
N LYS A 243 6.89 -23.60 6.24
CA LYS A 243 8.09 -23.82 7.06
C LYS A 243 9.36 -23.34 6.34
N MET A 244 9.50 -23.66 5.04
CA MET A 244 10.63 -23.19 4.24
C MET A 244 10.70 -21.66 4.25
N PHE A 245 9.59 -20.99 3.99
CA PHE A 245 9.48 -19.53 3.92
C PHE A 245 9.80 -18.84 5.25
N LEU A 246 9.18 -19.27 6.35
CA LEU A 246 9.38 -18.68 7.68
C LEU A 246 10.86 -18.74 8.10
N THR A 247 11.58 -19.81 7.71
CA THR A 247 13.02 -19.96 8.00
C THR A 247 13.94 -19.16 7.07
N ARG A 248 13.41 -18.36 6.13
CA ARG A 248 14.22 -17.45 5.28
C ARG A 248 14.45 -16.10 5.95
N MET A 249 13.82 -15.84 7.09
CA MET A 249 13.90 -14.56 7.80
C MET A 249 15.33 -14.21 8.21
N GLY A 250 15.82 -13.04 7.78
CA GLY A 250 17.07 -12.45 8.22
C GLY A 250 16.95 -11.72 9.56
N LYS A 251 18.07 -11.25 10.11
CA LYS A 251 18.14 -10.65 11.45
C LYS A 251 17.46 -9.29 11.53
N SER A 252 17.48 -8.52 10.44
CA SER A 252 16.95 -7.16 10.39
C SER A 252 15.80 -7.07 9.40
N SER A 253 14.85 -8.00 9.49
CA SER A 253 13.72 -8.09 8.58
C SER A 253 12.40 -8.13 9.33
N LYS A 254 11.34 -7.71 8.64
CA LYS A 254 9.97 -7.77 9.13
C LYS A 254 9.14 -8.63 8.19
N PHE A 255 8.33 -9.53 8.73
CA PHE A 255 7.51 -10.47 7.96
C PHE A 255 6.03 -10.23 8.25
N ILE A 256 5.21 -10.11 7.22
CA ILE A 256 3.75 -10.20 7.34
C ILE A 256 3.25 -11.37 6.49
N ILE A 257 2.47 -12.25 7.10
CA ILE A 257 1.85 -13.39 6.43
C ILE A 257 0.35 -13.13 6.40
N THR A 258 -0.22 -12.95 5.22
CA THR A 258 -1.66 -12.74 5.03
C THR A 258 -2.33 -14.00 4.50
N GLY A 259 -3.56 -14.27 4.95
CA GLY A 259 -4.32 -15.40 4.43
C GLY A 259 -5.76 -15.44 4.89
N ASP A 260 -6.52 -16.36 4.32
CA ASP A 260 -7.92 -16.63 4.67
C ASP A 260 -8.13 -18.14 4.83
N ILE A 261 -8.25 -18.62 6.07
CA ILE A 261 -8.43 -20.06 6.34
C ILE A 261 -9.73 -20.64 5.78
N THR A 262 -10.67 -19.80 5.34
CA THR A 262 -11.93 -20.24 4.72
C THR A 262 -11.81 -20.43 3.20
N GLN A 263 -10.73 -19.96 2.57
CA GLN A 263 -10.52 -19.99 1.11
C GLN A 263 -9.25 -20.77 0.75
N ILE A 264 -9.24 -22.06 1.09
CA ILE A 264 -8.11 -22.96 0.79
C ILE A 264 -8.30 -23.60 -0.58
N ASP A 265 -7.43 -23.24 -1.51
CA ASP A 265 -7.39 -23.74 -2.89
C ASP A 265 -6.45 -24.95 -3.05
N LEU A 266 -5.88 -25.46 -1.96
CA LEU A 266 -5.01 -26.63 -1.99
C LEU A 266 -5.79 -27.90 -2.36
N PRO A 267 -5.17 -28.87 -3.06
CA PRO A 267 -5.79 -30.16 -3.33
C PRO A 267 -6.25 -30.85 -2.04
N TYR A 268 -7.39 -31.53 -2.08
CA TYR A 268 -8.12 -32.10 -0.92
C TYR A 268 -7.27 -32.89 0.09
N LYS A 269 -6.14 -33.47 -0.32
CA LYS A 269 -5.25 -34.28 0.54
C LYS A 269 -4.07 -33.51 1.13
N GLN A 270 -3.96 -32.21 0.87
CA GLN A 270 -2.80 -31.41 1.29
C GLN A 270 -3.19 -30.39 2.35
N PRO A 271 -2.77 -30.57 3.62
CA PRO A 271 -3.11 -29.64 4.68
C PRO A 271 -2.42 -28.29 4.47
N SER A 272 -3.16 -27.21 4.75
CA SER A 272 -2.63 -25.86 4.75
C SER A 272 -1.57 -25.69 5.83
N GLY A 273 -0.43 -25.11 5.46
CA GLY A 273 0.61 -24.72 6.40
C GLY A 273 0.12 -23.63 7.36
N LEU A 274 -0.78 -22.75 6.92
CA LEU A 274 -1.26 -21.62 7.72
C LEU A 274 -2.07 -22.09 8.95
N ILE A 275 -2.97 -23.06 8.75
CA ILE A 275 -3.73 -23.67 9.85
C ILE A 275 -2.78 -24.30 10.87
N GLN A 276 -1.74 -24.99 10.39
CA GLN A 276 -0.78 -25.59 11.31
C GLN A 276 0.08 -24.56 12.05
N ALA A 277 0.50 -23.49 11.36
CA ALA A 277 1.26 -22.41 11.98
C ALA A 277 0.49 -21.75 13.13
N LEU A 278 -0.83 -21.61 12.97
CA LEU A 278 -1.73 -21.15 14.03
C LEU A 278 -1.72 -22.03 15.27
N GLU A 279 -1.39 -23.32 15.18
CA GLU A 279 -1.32 -24.21 16.34
C GLU A 279 0.10 -24.23 16.94
N ILE A 280 1.12 -24.28 16.07
CA ILE A 280 2.51 -24.53 16.49
C ILE A 280 3.22 -23.26 16.97
N LEU A 281 2.86 -22.09 16.44
CA LEU A 281 3.64 -20.87 16.64
C LEU A 281 3.04 -19.89 17.65
N GLN A 282 1.92 -20.23 18.32
CA GLN A 282 1.21 -19.30 19.21
C GLN A 282 2.07 -18.79 20.37
N GLU A 283 2.98 -19.63 20.89
CA GLU A 283 3.82 -19.29 22.05
C GLU A 283 5.21 -18.76 21.64
N VAL A 284 5.47 -18.60 20.34
CA VAL A 284 6.77 -18.13 19.85
C VAL A 284 6.85 -16.61 19.99
N LYS A 285 7.77 -16.14 20.83
CA LYS A 285 8.02 -14.71 21.03
C LYS A 285 8.44 -14.03 19.73
N GLY A 286 7.94 -12.81 19.52
CA GLY A 286 8.18 -12.03 18.29
C GLY A 286 7.27 -12.41 17.12
N ILE A 287 6.30 -13.30 17.33
CA ILE A 287 5.23 -13.62 16.39
C ILE A 287 3.89 -13.17 16.99
N GLU A 288 3.11 -12.41 16.23
CA GLU A 288 1.75 -12.03 16.61
C GLU A 288 0.73 -12.55 15.59
N PHE A 289 -0.41 -13.05 16.08
CA PHE A 289 -1.55 -13.45 15.26
C PHE A 289 -2.69 -12.46 15.41
N ILE A 290 -3.10 -11.87 14.29
CA ILE A 290 -4.17 -10.88 14.21
C ILE A 290 -5.30 -11.45 13.34
N MET A 291 -6.43 -11.68 13.99
CA MET A 291 -7.65 -12.17 13.33
C MET A 291 -8.50 -10.99 12.87
N LEU A 292 -8.69 -10.86 11.57
CA LEU A 292 -9.63 -9.93 10.94
C LEU A 292 -10.95 -10.65 10.69
N ASP A 293 -12.06 -9.94 10.81
CA ASP A 293 -13.41 -10.48 10.64
C ASP A 293 -14.26 -9.66 9.65
N GLU A 294 -15.52 -10.02 9.48
CA GLU A 294 -16.44 -9.33 8.55
C GLU A 294 -16.64 -7.84 8.87
N LYS A 295 -16.42 -7.40 10.12
CA LYS A 295 -16.52 -5.98 10.51
C LYS A 295 -15.35 -5.17 9.98
N ASP A 296 -14.25 -5.83 9.59
CA ASP A 296 -13.11 -5.19 8.97
C ASP A 296 -13.29 -4.97 7.46
N VAL A 297 -14.39 -5.47 6.87
CA VAL A 297 -14.63 -5.39 5.43
C VAL A 297 -15.09 -3.99 5.04
N VAL A 298 -14.17 -3.24 4.42
CA VAL A 298 -14.46 -1.91 3.88
C VAL A 298 -14.73 -2.04 2.39
N ARG A 299 -16.01 -2.16 2.03
CA ARG A 299 -16.47 -2.25 0.63
C ARG A 299 -17.41 -1.10 0.29
N HIS A 300 -17.48 -0.78 -0.99
CA HIS A 300 -18.46 0.16 -1.49
C HIS A 300 -19.89 -0.28 -1.14
N LYS A 301 -20.76 0.65 -0.72
CA LYS A 301 -22.13 0.35 -0.26
C LYS A 301 -22.95 -0.48 -1.26
N LEU A 302 -22.72 -0.28 -2.57
CA LEU A 302 -23.37 -1.07 -3.61
C LEU A 302 -22.94 -2.55 -3.57
N VAL A 303 -21.65 -2.83 -3.41
CA VAL A 303 -21.13 -4.20 -3.33
C VAL A 303 -21.72 -4.91 -2.11
N THR A 304 -21.80 -4.24 -0.96
CA THR A 304 -22.47 -4.79 0.22
C THR A 304 -23.95 -5.12 -0.04
N ARG A 305 -24.68 -4.27 -0.77
CA ARG A 305 -26.07 -4.53 -1.17
C ARG A 305 -26.18 -5.73 -2.13
N ILE A 306 -25.26 -5.85 -3.08
CA ILE A 306 -25.21 -6.98 -4.02
C ILE A 306 -24.98 -8.29 -3.26
N ILE A 307 -23.96 -8.34 -2.38
CA ILE A 307 -23.67 -9.55 -1.58
C ILE A 307 -24.88 -9.97 -0.75
N LYS A 308 -25.56 -9.01 -0.10
CA LYS A 308 -26.79 -9.29 0.66
C LYS A 308 -27.91 -9.84 -0.24
N ALA A 309 -28.08 -9.31 -1.44
CA ALA A 309 -29.10 -9.78 -2.38
C ALA A 309 -28.84 -11.21 -2.86
N TYR A 310 -27.58 -11.59 -3.08
CA TYR A 310 -27.21 -12.97 -3.42
C TYR A 310 -27.37 -13.91 -2.22
N ALA A 311 -26.90 -13.52 -1.04
CA ALA A 311 -27.05 -14.32 0.18
C ALA A 311 -28.52 -14.62 0.55
N GLN A 312 -29.45 -13.72 0.18
CA GLN A 312 -30.90 -13.92 0.37
C GLN A 312 -31.55 -14.82 -0.69
N ASN A 313 -30.89 -15.07 -1.83
CA ASN A 313 -31.41 -15.84 -2.97
C ASN A 313 -30.66 -17.16 -3.23
N ASP A 314 -29.67 -17.52 -2.41
CA ASP A 314 -28.96 -18.81 -2.51
C ASP A 314 -29.84 -20.04 -2.19
N THR A 315 -31.12 -19.84 -1.87
CA THR A 315 -32.16 -20.88 -2.03
C THR A 315 -32.79 -20.78 -3.43
N ALA A 316 -32.29 -21.60 -4.36
CA ALA A 316 -32.88 -21.99 -5.64
C ALA A 316 -33.69 -20.89 -6.37
N TYR A 317 -32.99 -19.90 -6.93
CA TYR A 317 -33.60 -18.96 -7.86
C TYR A 317 -33.90 -19.65 -9.21
N VAL A 318 -35.20 -19.86 -9.50
CA VAL A 318 -35.66 -20.21 -10.85
C VAL A 318 -35.91 -18.92 -11.62
N TRP A 319 -35.06 -18.63 -12.60
CA TRP A 319 -35.25 -17.50 -13.50
C TRP A 319 -36.55 -17.65 -14.30
N LYS A 320 -37.47 -16.69 -14.14
CA LYS A 320 -38.59 -16.50 -15.07
C LYS A 320 -38.35 -15.20 -15.86
N PRO A 321 -38.26 -15.25 -17.19
CA PRO A 321 -38.14 -14.05 -17.98
C PRO A 321 -39.37 -13.17 -17.77
N LYS A 322 -39.16 -11.85 -17.63
CA LYS A 322 -40.26 -10.89 -17.78
C LYS A 322 -40.70 -10.95 -19.23
N SER A 323 -41.98 -11.29 -19.45
CA SER A 323 -42.63 -11.18 -20.74
C SER A 323 -42.38 -9.78 -21.31
N THR A 324 -41.88 -9.75 -22.53
CA THR A 324 -41.62 -8.57 -23.32
C THR A 324 -42.78 -7.58 -23.29
N LEU A 325 -42.39 -6.32 -23.09
CA LEU A 325 -43.05 -5.08 -23.49
C LEU A 325 -44.31 -5.24 -24.34
N ASN A 326 -45.38 -4.60 -23.88
CA ASN A 326 -46.57 -4.23 -24.65
C ASN A 326 -46.22 -3.83 -26.09
N THR A 327 -46.57 -4.66 -27.06
CA THR A 327 -46.98 -4.21 -28.39
C THR A 327 -48.48 -4.43 -28.50
N SER A 328 -49.25 -3.46 -27.98
CA SER A 328 -50.64 -3.30 -28.36
C SER A 328 -50.69 -2.50 -29.66
N GLU A 329 -50.57 -3.20 -30.79
CA GLU A 329 -51.20 -2.75 -32.04
C GLU A 329 -52.47 -3.58 -32.23
N PRO A 330 -53.66 -2.98 -32.19
CA PRO A 330 -54.81 -3.58 -32.83
C PRO A 330 -54.73 -3.28 -34.33
N ALA A 331 -54.65 -4.35 -35.11
CA ALA A 331 -54.87 -4.33 -36.54
C ALA A 331 -56.31 -3.89 -36.88
N ASN A 332 -56.41 -3.03 -37.88
CA ASN A 332 -57.48 -2.89 -38.88
C ASN A 332 -58.95 -2.78 -38.45
N GLU A 333 -59.51 -1.60 -38.72
CA GLU A 333 -60.83 -1.37 -39.35
C GLU A 333 -60.59 -0.23 -40.36
N ASN A 334 -61.07 -0.15 -41.59
CA ASN A 334 -61.85 -0.98 -42.50
C ASN A 334 -61.68 -0.31 -43.90
N LEU A 335 -61.89 -1.10 -44.97
CA LEU A 335 -62.42 -0.72 -46.31
C LEU A 335 -61.84 0.48 -47.08
#